data_AF-A0A7C3TDQ9-F1
#
_entry.id   AF-A0A7C3TDQ9-F1
#
_cell.length_a   1.000
_cell.length_b   1.000
_cell.length_c   1.000
_cell.angle_alpha   90.00
_cell.angle_beta   90.00
_cell.angle_gamma   90.00
#
_symmetry.space_group_name_H-M   'P 1'
#
loop_
_entity.id
_entity.type
_entity.pdbx_description
1 polymer ?
#
loop_
_entity_poly.entity_id
_entity_poly.type
_entity_poly.pdbx_seq_one_letter_code
_entity_poly.pdbx_strand_id
1 'polypeptide(L)'
;MIWMMDGGALSLGFDKDQIGWAYRNAKEAEALLTVAREAQSAMVSQELVERALAKSFSAFLKLTSCTLILDPQGQVAQAQVAPRNLVMKFTNLYKKCLSAVREGRLSNLDSLKVGELLNSACLSIIDSVLVSCQ
;
A
#
# COMPACT_ATOMS: atom_id res chain seq x y z
N MET A 1 4.80 -26.17 7.62
CA MET A 1 5.58 -26.21 8.86
C MET A 1 5.18 -25.00 9.67
N ILE A 2 4.26 -25.19 10.63
CA ILE A 2 3.76 -24.14 11.52
C ILE A 2 4.57 -24.29 12.81
N TRP A 3 5.32 -23.26 13.18
CA TRP A 3 5.96 -23.21 14.50
C TRP A 3 4.87 -22.85 15.52
N MET A 4 4.40 -23.84 16.26
CA MET A 4 3.54 -23.62 17.42
C MET A 4 4.44 -23.36 18.63
N MET A 5 4.39 -22.14 19.16
CA MET A 5 4.76 -21.88 20.55
C MET A 5 3.47 -21.58 21.31
N ASP A 6 3.29 -22.28 22.44
CA ASP A 6 2.17 -22.14 23.35
C ASP A 6 2.04 -20.69 23.86
N GLY A 7 0.86 -20.09 23.71
CA GLY A 7 0.50 -18.82 24.35
C GLY A 7 0.27 -17.65 23.40
N GLY A 8 -0.87 -17.68 22.69
CA GLY A 8 -1.41 -16.55 21.94
C GLY A 8 -0.95 -16.53 20.48
N ALA A 9 -1.90 -16.62 19.56
CA ALA A 9 -1.65 -16.26 18.17
C ALA A 9 -1.06 -14.84 18.17
N LEU A 10 0.21 -14.72 17.76
CA LEU A 10 0.86 -13.43 17.52
C LEU A 10 0.13 -12.77 16.35
N SER A 11 -0.96 -12.07 16.66
CA SER A 11 -1.56 -11.12 15.74
C SER A 11 -0.48 -10.13 15.34
N LEU A 12 -0.34 -9.86 14.04
CA LEU A 12 0.56 -8.84 13.50
C LEU A 12 0.25 -7.40 13.98
N GLY A 13 -0.62 -7.24 14.98
CA GLY A 13 -1.02 -5.97 15.56
C GLY A 13 -1.94 -5.13 14.67
N PHE A 14 -2.17 -5.52 13.40
CA PHE A 14 -3.04 -4.76 12.51
C PHE A 14 -4.50 -4.84 12.95
N ASP A 15 -5.09 -3.67 13.17
CA ASP A 15 -6.52 -3.54 13.38
C ASP A 15 -7.27 -3.83 12.06
N LYS A 16 -8.36 -4.60 12.12
CA LYS A 16 -9.20 -4.95 10.97
C LYS A 16 -9.67 -3.71 10.21
N ASP A 17 -9.88 -2.60 10.91
CA ASP A 17 -10.26 -1.33 10.31
C ASP A 17 -9.12 -0.72 9.47
N GLN A 18 -7.87 -0.88 9.91
CA GLN A 18 -6.69 -0.44 9.16
C GLN A 18 -6.51 -1.25 7.88
N ILE A 19 -6.64 -2.58 7.97
CA ILE A 19 -6.55 -3.47 6.81
C ILE A 19 -7.69 -3.17 5.82
N GLY A 20 -8.92 -3.05 6.31
CA GLY A 20 -10.08 -2.71 5.49
C GLY A 20 -9.94 -1.33 4.83
N TRP A 21 -9.40 -0.33 5.53
CA TRP A 21 -9.13 0.99 4.97
C TRP A 21 -8.08 0.95 3.86
N ALA A 22 -6.98 0.22 4.07
CA ALA A 22 -5.92 0.06 3.07
C ALA A 22 -6.44 -0.66 1.82
N TYR A 23 -7.19 -1.75 2.01
CA TYR A 23 -7.80 -2.50 0.92
C TYR A 23 -8.73 -1.63 0.06
N ARG A 24 -9.64 -0.86 0.68
CA ARG A 24 -10.52 0.06 -0.04
C ARG A 24 -9.76 1.08 -0.87
N ASN A 25 -8.72 1.71 -0.31
CA ASN A 25 -7.92 2.70 -1.05
C ASN A 25 -7.14 2.08 -2.23
N ALA A 26 -6.61 0.88 -2.06
CA ALA A 26 -5.93 0.17 -3.15
C ALA A 26 -6.91 -0.27 -4.26
N LYS A 27 -8.16 -0.63 -3.91
CA LYS A 27 -9.22 -0.93 -4.89
C LYS A 27 -9.75 0.32 -5.59
N GLU A 28 -9.85 1.44 -4.90
CA GLU A 28 -10.16 2.73 -5.53
C GLU A 28 -9.04 3.16 -6.50
N ALA A 29 -7.77 2.91 -6.16
CA ALA A 29 -6.66 3.14 -7.08
C ALA A 29 -6.74 2.24 -8.33
N GLU A 30 -7.09 0.97 -8.18
CA GLU A 30 -7.31 0.03 -9.30
C GLU A 30 -8.43 0.53 -10.24
N ALA A 31 -9.54 1.01 -9.67
CA ALA A 31 -10.62 1.60 -10.44
C ALA A 31 -10.18 2.86 -11.20
N LEU A 32 -9.42 3.76 -10.56
CA LEU A 32 -8.89 4.95 -11.21
C LEU A 32 -7.96 4.62 -12.38
N LEU A 33 -7.12 3.59 -12.25
CA LEU A 33 -6.24 3.12 -13.33
C LEU A 33 -7.03 2.53 -14.50
N THR A 34 -8.12 1.82 -14.20
CA THR A 34 -9.04 1.30 -15.22
C THR A 34 -9.65 2.45 -16.03
N VAL A 35 -10.14 3.49 -15.36
CA VAL A 35 -10.69 4.68 -16.04
C VAL A 35 -9.60 5.46 -16.79
N ALA A 36 -8.39 5.57 -16.24
CA ALA A 36 -7.26 6.24 -16.88
C ALA A 36 -6.88 5.58 -18.22
N ARG A 37 -6.91 4.24 -18.26
CA ARG A 37 -6.63 3.45 -19.46
C ARG A 37 -7.60 3.76 -20.60
N GLU A 38 -8.86 4.00 -20.26
CA GLU A 38 -9.94 4.27 -21.22
C GLU A 38 -10.08 5.77 -21.55
N ALA A 39 -9.32 6.63 -20.88
CA ALA A 39 -9.40 8.07 -21.07
C ALA A 39 -8.89 8.49 -22.45
N GLN A 40 -9.74 9.22 -23.19
CA GLN A 40 -9.37 9.77 -24.51
C GLN A 40 -8.38 10.93 -24.43
N SER A 41 -8.32 11.60 -23.28
CA SER A 41 -7.39 12.71 -23.02
C SER A 41 -6.18 12.22 -22.24
N ALA A 42 -4.98 12.47 -22.79
CA ALA A 42 -3.73 12.14 -22.12
C ALA A 42 -3.57 12.89 -20.79
N MET A 43 -4.04 14.13 -20.72
CA MET A 43 -4.03 14.93 -19.49
C MET A 43 -4.95 14.32 -18.42
N VAL A 44 -6.15 13.88 -18.82
CA VAL A 44 -7.09 13.22 -17.89
C VAL A 44 -6.54 11.88 -17.41
N SER A 45 -5.96 11.07 -18.31
CA SER A 45 -5.29 9.82 -17.93
C SER A 45 -4.19 10.07 -16.88
N GLN A 46 -3.33 11.06 -17.12
CA GLN A 46 -2.24 11.41 -16.22
C GLN A 46 -2.73 11.83 -14.82
N GLU A 47 -3.78 12.66 -14.74
CA GLU A 47 -4.39 13.06 -13.46
C GLU A 47 -4.96 11.85 -12.70
N LEU A 48 -5.64 10.95 -13.41
CA LEU A 48 -6.22 9.73 -12.82
C LEU A 48 -5.12 8.79 -12.31
N VAL A 49 -4.03 8.61 -13.07
CA VAL A 49 -2.86 7.84 -12.65
C VAL A 49 -2.22 8.46 -11.40
N GLU A 50 -2.07 9.78 -11.35
CA GLU A 50 -1.54 10.49 -10.18
C GLU A 50 -2.39 10.20 -8.93
N ARG A 51 -3.72 10.32 -9.06
CA ARG A 51 -4.66 10.05 -7.98
C ARG A 51 -4.61 8.59 -7.53
N ALA A 52 -4.50 7.65 -8.48
CA ALA A 52 -4.35 6.24 -8.17
C ALA A 52 -3.05 5.96 -7.40
N LEU A 53 -1.92 6.53 -7.83
CA LEU A 53 -0.64 6.41 -7.15
C LEU A 53 -0.70 6.98 -5.72
N ALA A 54 -1.35 8.12 -5.52
CA ALA A 54 -1.52 8.73 -4.20
C ALA A 54 -2.35 7.85 -3.24
N LYS A 55 -3.45 7.26 -3.73
CA LYS A 55 -4.29 6.33 -2.96
C LYS A 55 -3.56 5.04 -2.62
N SER A 56 -2.93 4.41 -3.62
CA SER A 56 -2.10 3.21 -3.45
C SER A 56 -0.98 3.43 -2.43
N PHE A 57 -0.29 4.56 -2.53
CA PHE A 57 0.78 4.90 -1.59
C PHE A 57 0.26 5.08 -0.16
N SER A 58 -0.91 5.70 0.00
CA SER A 58 -1.52 5.90 1.31
C SER A 58 -1.97 4.58 1.94
N ALA A 59 -2.51 3.65 1.14
CA ALA A 59 -2.80 2.28 1.57
C ALA A 59 -1.55 1.53 2.04
N PHE A 60 -0.46 1.61 1.25
CA PHE A 60 0.84 1.04 1.61
C PHE A 60 1.38 1.62 2.92
N LEU A 61 1.36 2.94 3.08
CA LEU A 61 1.84 3.59 4.31
C LEU A 61 1.01 3.20 5.52
N LYS A 62 -0.32 3.07 5.36
CA LYS A 62 -1.21 2.68 6.47
C LYS A 62 -0.88 1.29 7.02
N LEU A 63 -0.45 0.37 6.16
CA LEU A 63 -0.03 -0.98 6.55
C LEU A 63 1.43 -1.08 6.99
N THR A 64 2.26 -0.09 6.67
CA THR A 64 3.71 -0.14 6.98
C THR A 64 4.12 0.84 8.07
N SER A 65 3.22 1.72 8.50
CA SER A 65 3.38 2.55 9.69
C SER A 65 3.41 1.67 10.95
N CYS A 66 4.37 1.91 11.84
CA CYS A 66 4.58 1.15 13.08
C CYS A 66 3.29 0.89 13.83
N THR A 67 3.00 -0.38 14.10
CA THR A 67 1.97 -0.79 15.06
C THR A 67 2.64 -1.08 16.40
N LEU A 68 2.20 -0.36 17.43
CA LEU A 68 2.56 -0.63 18.83
C LEU A 68 1.56 -1.65 19.37
N ILE A 69 2.05 -2.83 19.69
CA ILE A 69 1.31 -3.81 20.49
C ILE A 69 1.47 -3.37 21.94
N LEU A 70 0.35 -3.03 22.59
CA LEU A 70 0.32 -2.70 24.00
C LEU A 70 -0.04 -3.95 24.81
N ASP A 71 0.55 -4.10 26.00
CA ASP A 71 0.11 -5.08 26.98
C ASP A 71 -1.21 -4.65 27.65
N PRO A 72 -1.86 -5.52 28.46
CA PRO A 72 -3.07 -5.16 29.19
C PRO A 72 -2.90 -4.02 30.21
N GLN A 73 -1.67 -3.64 30.57
CA GLN A 73 -1.36 -2.48 31.42
C GLN A 73 -1.11 -1.20 30.60
N GLY A 74 -1.28 -1.25 29.28
CA GLY A 74 -1.06 -0.13 28.37
C GLY A 74 0.40 0.19 28.10
N GLN A 75 1.34 -0.68 28.48
CA GLN A 75 2.76 -0.54 28.15
C GLN A 75 3.05 -1.15 26.78
N VAL A 76 4.07 -0.66 26.07
CA VAL A 76 4.45 -1.21 24.77
C VAL A 76 5.06 -2.61 24.95
N ALA A 77 4.32 -3.63 24.56
CA ALA A 77 4.74 -5.04 24.59
C ALA A 77 5.63 -5.38 23.38
N GLN A 78 5.28 -4.89 22.20
CA GLN A 78 6.03 -5.18 20.97
C GLN A 78 5.80 -4.09 19.93
N ALA A 79 6.86 -3.62 19.27
CA ALA A 79 6.73 -2.75 18.10
C ALA A 79 7.02 -3.60 16.86
N GLN A 80 6.00 -3.84 16.02
CA GLN A 80 6.25 -4.53 14.75
C GLN A 80 6.66 -3.48 13.71
N VAL A 81 7.97 -3.35 13.53
CA VAL A 81 8.57 -2.48 12.53
C VAL A 81 8.69 -3.30 11.25
N ALA A 82 7.82 -3.04 10.25
CA ALA A 82 8.10 -3.48 8.89
C ALA A 82 9.55 -3.05 8.55
N PRO A 83 10.40 -3.91 7.96
CA PRO A 83 11.82 -3.66 7.86
C PRO A 83 12.07 -2.24 7.33
N ARG A 84 12.59 -1.35 8.18
CA ARG A 84 12.62 0.10 7.92
C ARG A 84 13.23 0.42 6.56
N ASN A 85 14.21 -0.38 6.13
CA ASN A 85 14.85 -0.29 4.83
C ASN A 85 13.86 -0.57 3.65
N LEU A 86 13.01 -1.60 3.74
CA LEU A 86 12.02 -1.92 2.71
C LEU A 86 10.94 -0.84 2.61
N VAL A 87 10.42 -0.38 3.75
CA VAL A 87 9.41 0.70 3.80
C VAL A 87 9.96 1.98 3.17
N MET A 88 11.20 2.34 3.50
CA MET A 88 11.88 3.50 2.92
C MET A 88 12.13 3.35 1.41
N LYS A 89 12.56 2.17 0.95
CA LYS A 89 12.77 1.90 -0.48
C LYS A 89 11.48 2.02 -1.29
N PHE A 90 10.41 1.39 -0.84
CA PHE A 90 9.10 1.50 -1.50
C PHE A 90 8.55 2.93 -1.45
N THR A 91 8.67 3.60 -0.30
CA THR A 91 8.28 5.02 -0.17
C THR A 91 9.02 5.91 -1.17
N ASN A 92 10.33 5.73 -1.30
CA ASN A 92 11.13 6.49 -2.26
C ASN A 92 10.76 6.16 -3.71
N LEU A 93 10.45 4.89 -4.01
CA LEU A 93 9.98 4.49 -5.32
C LEU A 93 8.64 5.17 -5.67
N TYR A 94 7.64 5.10 -4.79
CA TYR A 94 6.35 5.77 -4.97
C TYR A 94 6.53 7.27 -5.21
N LYS A 95 7.34 7.95 -4.39
CA LYS A 95 7.63 9.38 -4.54
C LYS A 95 8.27 9.71 -5.89
N LYS A 96 9.25 8.91 -6.32
CA LYS A 96 9.93 9.10 -7.62
C LYS A 96 8.96 8.89 -8.79
N CYS A 97 8.16 7.83 -8.74
CA CYS A 97 7.15 7.54 -9.76
C CYS A 97 6.08 8.64 -9.83
N LEU A 98 5.57 9.08 -8.68
CA LEU A 98 4.59 10.17 -8.61
C LEU A 98 5.14 11.48 -9.18
N SER A 99 6.38 11.85 -8.82
CA SER A 99 7.06 13.03 -9.37
C SER A 99 7.28 12.90 -10.88
N ALA A 100 7.69 11.73 -11.38
CA ALA A 100 7.87 11.50 -12.81
C ALA A 100 6.55 11.60 -13.60
N VAL A 101 5.44 11.10 -13.06
CA VAL A 101 4.10 11.26 -13.64
C VAL A 101 3.69 12.73 -13.63
N ARG A 102 3.80 13.42 -12.49
CA ARG A 102 3.41 14.85 -12.36
C ARG A 102 4.15 15.78 -13.30
N GLU A 103 5.44 15.52 -13.49
CA GLU A 103 6.30 16.35 -14.34
C GLU A 103 6.22 15.97 -15.83
N GLY A 104 5.36 15.00 -16.20
CA GLY A 104 5.23 14.54 -17.58
C GLY A 104 6.49 13.86 -18.13
N ARG A 105 7.37 13.36 -17.24
CA ARG A 105 8.60 12.66 -17.62
C ARG A 105 8.36 11.24 -18.13
N LEU A 106 7.15 10.72 -17.93
CA LEU A 106 6.71 9.42 -18.42
C LEU A 106 5.65 9.62 -19.51
N SER A 107 5.67 8.75 -20.53
CA SER A 107 4.55 8.68 -21.47
C SER A 107 3.25 8.30 -20.73
N ASN A 108 2.09 8.55 -21.34
CA ASN A 108 0.79 8.14 -20.78
C ASN A 108 0.78 6.62 -20.50
N LEU A 109 1.25 5.81 -21.46
CA LEU A 109 1.31 4.36 -21.32
C LEU A 109 2.26 3.92 -20.20
N ASP A 110 3.43 4.55 -20.07
CA ASP A 110 4.38 4.22 -19.00
C ASP A 110 3.85 4.63 -17.63
N SER A 111 3.19 5.78 -17.54
CA SER A 111 2.53 6.26 -16.33
C SER A 111 1.48 5.24 -15.86
N LEU A 112 0.65 4.75 -16.79
CA LEU A 112 -0.35 3.73 -16.51
C LEU A 112 0.28 2.43 -15.99
N LYS A 113 1.29 1.90 -16.69
CA LYS A 113 2.01 0.68 -16.29
C LYS A 113 2.64 0.81 -14.91
N VAL A 114 3.26 1.96 -14.62
CA VAL A 114 3.85 2.25 -13.31
C VAL A 114 2.77 2.27 -12.22
N GLY A 115 1.63 2.91 -12.49
CA GLY A 115 0.48 2.93 -11.59
C GLY A 115 -0.03 1.52 -11.28
N GLU A 116 -0.20 0.68 -12.30
CA GLU A 116 -0.66 -0.70 -12.18
C GLU A 116 0.32 -1.58 -11.42
N LEU A 117 1.61 -1.49 -11.72
CA LEU A 117 2.66 -2.26 -11.04
C LEU A 117 2.72 -1.91 -9.55
N LEU A 118 2.71 -0.62 -9.22
CA LEU A 118 2.76 -0.19 -7.82
C LEU A 118 1.49 -0.56 -7.07
N ASN A 119 0.31 -0.41 -7.70
CA ASN A 119 -0.93 -0.79 -7.05
C ASN A 119 -1.08 -2.30 -6.87
N SER A 120 -0.66 -3.11 -7.84
CA SER A 120 -0.63 -4.57 -7.73
C SER A 120 0.31 -5.04 -6.62
N ALA A 121 1.48 -4.41 -6.49
CA ALA A 121 2.39 -4.67 -5.38
C ALA A 121 1.76 -4.31 -4.03
N CYS A 122 1.04 -3.19 -3.94
CA CYS A 122 0.31 -2.79 -2.73
C CYS A 122 -0.78 -3.80 -2.35
N LEU A 123 -1.62 -4.21 -3.31
CA LEU A 123 -2.64 -5.23 -3.10
C LEU A 123 -2.04 -6.55 -2.63
N SER A 124 -0.93 -6.99 -3.23
CA SER A 124 -0.22 -8.20 -2.82
C SER A 124 0.26 -8.15 -1.36
N ILE A 125 0.71 -6.97 -0.89
CA ILE A 125 1.06 -6.75 0.51
C ILE A 125 -0.18 -6.83 1.41
N ILE A 126 -1.28 -6.18 1.01
CA ILE A 126 -2.54 -6.21 1.77
C ILE A 126 -3.05 -7.64 1.90
N ASP A 127 -3.06 -8.41 0.83
CA ASP A 127 -3.49 -9.82 0.81
C ASP A 127 -2.59 -10.69 1.70
N SER A 128 -1.27 -10.45 1.68
CA SER A 128 -0.33 -11.15 2.55
C SER A 128 -0.59 -10.88 4.04
N VAL A 129 -0.94 -9.62 4.38
CA VAL A 129 -1.33 -9.24 5.75
C VAL A 129 -2.67 -9.88 6.13
N LEU A 130 -3.66 -9.86 5.23
CA LEU A 130 -4.97 -10.48 5.45
C LEU A 130 -4.85 -11.97 5.77
N VAL A 131 -4.08 -12.73 4.98
CA VAL A 131 -3.86 -14.16 5.20
C VAL A 131 -3.14 -14.42 6.53
N SER A 132 -2.24 -13.54 6.93
CA SER A 132 -1.49 -13.69 8.19
C SER A 132 -2.30 -13.32 9.44
N CYS A 133 -3.46 -12.68 9.28
CA CYS A 133 -4.39 -12.29 10.35
C CYS A 133 -5.60 -13.23 10.49
N GLN A 134 -5.70 -14.28 9.65
CA GLN A 134 -6.71 -15.33 9.70
C GLN A 134 -6.17 -16.57 10.41
#